data_AF-A0A7K9KED2-F1
#
_entry.id   AF-A0A7K9KED2-F1
#
_cell.length_a   1.000
_cell.length_b   1.000
_cell.length_c   1.000
_cell.angle_alpha   90.00
_cell.angle_beta   90.00
_cell.angle_gamma   90.00
#
_symmetry.space_group_name_H-M   'P 1'
#
loop_
_entity.id
_entity.type
_entity.pdbx_description
1 polymer ?
#
loop_
_entity_poly.entity_id
_entity_poly.type
_entity_poly.pdbx_seq_one_letter_code
_entity_poly.pdbx_strand_id
1 'polypeptide(L)' 'GSAGSQSMRKFSCVTLSPARLNIRNLVSYEKQQVPIKAIMFITADGIKICVSADKKWVQAAIKTIDERRGAKRK' A
#
# COMPACT_ATOMS: atom_id res chain seq x y z
N GLY A 1 11.60 -35.03 12.03
CA GLY A 1 10.73 -33.85 12.24
C GLY A 1 11.32 -32.70 11.49
N SER A 2 10.64 -32.20 10.46
CA SER A 2 11.14 -31.09 9.65
C SER A 2 10.23 -29.90 9.87
N ALA A 3 10.67 -28.99 10.75
CA ALA A 3 10.03 -27.70 10.96
C ALA A 3 10.27 -26.82 9.72
N GLY A 4 9.47 -27.03 8.68
CA GLY A 4 9.39 -26.16 7.51
C GLY A 4 8.61 -24.87 7.84
N SER A 5 9.03 -24.11 8.85
CA SER A 5 8.46 -22.79 9.11
C SER A 5 9.16 -21.75 8.25
N GLN A 6 9.02 -21.87 6.92
CA GLN A 6 9.04 -20.68 6.09
C GLN A 6 7.70 -19.97 6.32
N SER A 7 7.61 -19.30 7.47
CA SER A 7 6.63 -18.23 7.62
C SER A 7 7.02 -17.20 6.56
N MET A 8 6.39 -17.29 5.38
CA MET A 8 6.44 -16.24 4.36
C MET A 8 6.33 -14.94 5.14
N ARG A 9 7.39 -14.11 5.10
CA ARG A 9 7.39 -12.81 5.77
C ARG A 9 6.20 -12.04 5.19
N LYS A 10 5.04 -12.14 5.85
CA LYS A 10 3.87 -11.33 5.55
C LYS A 10 4.33 -9.93 5.89
N PHE A 11 4.74 -9.19 4.86
CA PHE A 11 5.11 -7.79 4.99
C PHE A 11 3.89 -7.07 5.54
N SER A 12 3.90 -6.81 6.83
CA SER A 12 2.86 -6.10 7.54
C SER A 12 3.34 -4.68 7.81
N CYS A 13 2.43 -3.72 7.72
CA CYS A 13 2.75 -2.34 8.00
C CYS A 13 2.96 -2.15 9.50
N VAL A 14 4.18 -2.37 9.99
CA VAL A 14 4.57 -2.12 11.39
C VAL A 14 4.98 -0.67 11.63
N THR A 15 5.44 0.03 10.58
CA THR A 15 5.86 1.43 10.62
C THR A 15 5.12 2.21 9.55
N LEU A 16 4.52 3.34 9.94
CA LEU A 16 3.78 4.21 9.03
C LEU A 16 4.63 5.43 8.69
N SER A 17 4.70 5.75 7.40
CA SER A 17 5.34 6.98 6.96
C SER A 17 4.47 8.20 7.31
N PRO A 18 5.03 9.21 8.01
CA PRO A 18 4.31 10.46 8.26
C PRO A 18 4.23 11.33 7.01
N ALA A 19 5.15 11.14 6.05
CA ALA A 19 5.31 11.97 4.87
C ALA A 19 4.13 11.84 3.88
N ARG A 20 3.78 12.96 3.26
CA ARG A 20 2.89 12.96 2.09
C ARG A 20 3.69 12.50 0.88
N LEU A 21 3.22 11.44 0.23
CA LEU A 21 3.83 10.92 -0.99
C LEU A 21 3.31 11.67 -2.22
N ASN A 22 4.15 11.78 -3.24
CA ASN A 22 3.70 12.27 -4.53
C ASN A 22 2.81 11.22 -5.22
N ILE A 23 1.50 11.49 -5.27
CA ILE A 23 0.46 10.60 -5.81
C ILE A 23 0.71 10.22 -7.28
N ARG A 24 1.46 11.04 -8.03
CA ARG A 24 1.82 10.76 -9.43
C ARG A 24 2.65 9.49 -9.58
N ASN A 25 3.53 9.20 -8.61
CA ASN A 25 4.45 8.07 -8.68
C ASN A 25 3.86 6.78 -8.09
N LEU A 26 2.63 6.85 -7.54
CA LEU A 26 1.93 5.70 -6.99
C LEU A 26 1.20 4.96 -8.12
N VAL A 27 1.50 3.68 -8.30
CA VAL A 27 0.95 2.84 -9.39
C VAL A 27 -0.06 1.82 -8.89
N SER A 28 0.07 1.41 -7.62
CA SER A 28 -0.78 0.41 -7.00
C SER A 28 -0.85 0.65 -5.49
N TYR A 29 -1.81 0.01 -4.85
CA TYR A 29 -1.92 -0.03 -3.40
C TYR A 29 -2.44 -1.40 -2.96
N GLU A 30 -2.09 -1.77 -1.73
CA GLU A 30 -2.63 -2.94 -1.03
C GLU A 30 -3.20 -2.50 0.32
N LYS A 31 -4.33 -3.08 0.71
CA LYS A 31 -4.93 -2.84 2.03
C LYS A 31 -4.31 -3.79 3.04
N GLN A 32 -3.71 -3.23 4.09
CA GLN A 32 -3.12 -3.97 5.19
C GLN A 32 -4.01 -3.78 6.42
N GLN A 33 -4.49 -4.89 7.00
CA GLN A 33 -5.39 -4.86 8.16
C GLN A 33 -4.72 -5.39 9.44
N VAL A 34 -3.52 -5.97 9.33
CA VAL A 34 -2.79 -6.56 10.45
C VAL A 34 -1.32 -6.11 10.36
N PRO A 35 -0.68 -5.71 11.48
CA PRO A 35 -1.25 -5.56 12.83
C PRO A 35 -2.11 -4.30 12.98
N ILE A 36 -2.02 -3.35 12.03
CA ILE A 36 -2.75 -2.08 12.06
C ILE A 36 -3.42 -1.81 10.71
N LYS A 37 -4.48 -0.99 10.74
CA LYS A 37 -5.18 -0.55 9.53
C LYS A 37 -4.32 0.45 8.75
N ALA A 38 -3.70 -0.03 7.67
CA ALA A 38 -2.79 0.74 6.85
C ALA A 38 -3.03 0.48 5.35
N ILE A 39 -2.56 1.41 4.54
CA ILE A 39 -2.51 1.29 3.09
C ILE A 39 -1.04 1.22 2.70
N MET A 40 -0.66 0.16 2.00
CA MET A 40 0.67 0.00 1.45
C MET A 40 0.64 0.47 -0.01
N PHE A 41 1.17 1.65 -0.26
CA PHE A 41 1.36 2.14 -1.62
C PHE A 41 2.57 1.49 -2.28
N ILE A 42 2.44 1.19 -3.55
CA ILE A 42 3.51 0.68 -4.41
C ILE A 42 3.81 1.76 -5.43
N THR A 43 5.06 2.20 -5.45
CA THR A 43 5.57 3.16 -6.43
C THR A 43 5.96 2.47 -7.74
N ALA A 44 6.16 3.25 -8.81
CA ALA A 44 6.66 2.73 -10.08
C ALA A 44 8.01 2.00 -9.94
N ASP A 45 8.84 2.42 -8.98
CA ASP A 45 10.15 1.83 -8.68
C ASP A 45 10.05 0.52 -7.86
N GLY A 46 8.84 0.05 -7.57
CA GLY A 46 8.61 -1.15 -6.75
C GLY A 46 8.74 -0.92 -5.24
N ILE A 47 9.01 0.32 -4.80
CA ILE A 47 9.10 0.67 -3.38
C ILE A 47 7.72 0.58 -2.74
N LYS A 48 7.64 -0.13 -1.61
CA LYS A 48 6.43 -0.31 -0.79
C LYS A 48 6.46 0.65 0.39
N ILE A 49 5.42 1.46 0.53
CA ILE A 49 5.32 2.49 1.58
C ILE A 49 4.01 2.34 2.32
N CYS A 50 4.10 2.07 3.61
CA CYS A 50 2.96 1.95 4.51
C CYS A 50 2.53 3.32 5.05
N VAL A 51 1.23 3.62 4.99
CA VAL A 51 0.63 4.85 5.55
C VAL A 51 -0.70 4.53 6.25
N SER A 52 -1.10 5.37 7.21
CA SER A 52 -2.40 5.21 7.89
C SER A 52 -3.54 5.41 6.89
N ALA A 53 -4.54 4.52 6.94
CA ALA A 53 -5.73 4.61 6.12
C ALA A 53 -6.63 5.82 6.45
N ASP A 54 -6.43 6.46 7.60
CA ASP A 54 -7.34 7.47 8.15
C ASP A 54 -7.04 8.88 7.63
N LYS A 55 -5.92 9.06 6.91
CA LYS A 55 -5.55 10.36 6.34
C LYS A 55 -6.36 10.63 5.07
N LYS A 56 -6.99 11.81 4.97
CA LYS A 56 -7.80 12.23 3.80
C LYS A 56 -7.05 12.11 2.47
N TRP A 57 -5.76 12.46 2.45
CA TRP A 57 -4.94 12.37 1.22
C TRP A 57 -4.73 10.93 0.75
N VAL A 58 -4.75 9.95 1.66
CA VAL A 58 -4.61 8.52 1.32
C VAL A 58 -5.84 8.05 0.56
N GLN A 59 -7.03 8.45 0.99
CA GLN A 59 -8.28 8.16 0.27
C GLN A 59 -8.30 8.82 -1.11
N ALA A 60 -7.82 10.05 -1.23
CA ALA A 60 -7.69 10.73 -2.52
C ALA A 60 -6.71 9.99 -3.45
N ALA A 61 -5.56 9.52 -2.92
CA ALA A 61 -4.58 8.76 -3.68
C ALA A 61 -5.13 7.42 -4.17
N ILE A 62 -5.87 6.69 -3.33
CA ILE A 62 -6.57 5.45 -3.70
C ILE A 62 -7.52 5.72 -4.87
N LYS A 63 -8.38 6.75 -4.74
CA LYS A 63 -9.34 7.12 -5.79
C LYS A 63 -8.64 7.41 -7.12
N THR A 64 -7.55 8.19 -7.10
CA THR A 64 -6.77 8.49 -8.31
C THR A 64 -6.17 7.23 -8.94
N ILE A 65 -5.69 6.27 -8.15
CA ILE A 65 -5.17 4.99 -8.67
C ILE A 65 -6.30 4.16 -9.28
N ASP A 66 -7.47 4.11 -8.63
CA ASP A 66 -8.64 3.38 -9.13
C ASP A 66 -9.20 3.99 -10.42
N GLU A 67 -9.24 5.32 -10.53
CA GLU A 67 -9.61 6.05 -11.76
C GLU A 67 -8.67 5.69 -12.92
N ARG A 68 -7.35 5.66 -12.68
CA ARG A 68 -6.36 5.25 -13.69
C ARG A 68 -6.54 3.79 -14.11
N ARG A 69 -6.87 2.90 -13.17
CA ARG A 69 -7.13 1.47 -13.46
C ARG A 69 -8.43 1.26 -14.23
N GLY A 70 -9.47 2.02 -13.90
CA GLY A 70 -10.74 2.01 -14.60
C GLY A 70 -10.61 2.56 -16.02
N ALA A 71 -9.83 3.63 -16.20
CA ALA A 71 -9.53 4.20 -17.51
C ALA A 71 -8.76 3.23 -18.43
N LYS A 72 -7.85 2.41 -17.89
CA LYS A 72 -7.14 1.37 -18.66
C LYS A 72 -8.00 0.14 -19.02
N ARG A 73 -9.18 -0.01 -18.43
CA ARG A 73 -10.11 -1.13 -18.70
C ARG A 73 -11.14 -0.79 -19.79
N LYS A 74 -11.19 0.47 -20.24
CA LYS A 74 -11.96 0.90 -21.42
C LYS A 74 -11.04 0.98 -22.62
#